data_AF-A0A0L7KGZ6-F1
#
_entry.id   AF-A0A0L7KGZ6-F1
#
_cell.length_a   1.000
_cell.length_b   1.000
_cell.length_c   1.000
_cell.angle_alpha   90.00
_cell.angle_beta   90.00
_cell.angle_gamma   90.00
#
_symmetry.space_group_name_H-M   'P 1'
#
loop_
_entity.id
_entity.type
_entity.pdbx_description
1 polymer ?
#
loop_
_entity_poly.entity_id
_entity_poly.type
_entity_poly.pdbx_seq_one_letter_code
_entity_poly.pdbx_strand_id
1 'polypeptide(L)'
;MQRKNLEYTQSVLNKYKDMLDNLINELKNMKGKDIQKTEYCIIIFLEFIEFLKKIIQENILDENHFFIYYQFKYVLNKNKEEILVTYGNYTFKYNYDILENDNMFINLIPNNKYIFTICSNIYKSYYNMIKGKNKKSTIKYITSSLGLRTHYINAHTNDILQNNILGSIQQGYALVIQNVDDFNIETLSVLTNIFRIIQTCLKKKEKNIYIFNKDIIFDHSSVIFFTYKYGRNIPINFKNMCKEVLLNNYQEIELLYIYMYLNNFTNIQSLSITLWNFMEYINFTFFNSKNNMLMDSINIIKLCKNQKEEYTKDQMLAQHIFIYYYNKLENANPNKLKSLIKTFFNIEIDKRLFFEDQANRLKEELQKEYIFLKDDLFYKYQEDIYILNEKLNNDFISILYGNPFIGKSTMLRIYNTLYNYKHKFIYLPPPIW
;
A
#
# COMPACT_ATOMS: atom_id res chain seq x y z
N MET A 1 15.28 41.28 4.23
CA MET A 1 14.07 40.46 4.43
C MET A 1 14.26 39.04 3.91
N GLN A 2 14.66 38.86 2.65
CA GLN A 2 14.82 37.54 2.01
C GLN A 2 15.80 36.59 2.75
N ARG A 3 16.99 37.08 3.15
CA ARG A 3 17.95 36.27 3.95
C ARG A 3 17.36 35.81 5.29
N LYS A 4 16.63 36.68 6.00
CA LYS A 4 15.98 36.35 7.28
C LYS A 4 14.90 35.27 7.13
N ASN A 5 14.16 35.28 6.02
CA ASN A 5 13.14 34.26 5.75
C ASN A 5 13.77 32.89 5.45
N LEU A 6 14.84 32.85 4.66
CA LEU A 6 15.59 31.60 4.40
C LEU A 6 16.26 31.05 5.65
N GLU A 7 16.87 31.91 6.47
CA GLU A 7 17.45 31.54 7.77
C GLU A 7 16.39 30.96 8.71
N TYR A 8 15.20 31.57 8.76
CA TYR A 8 14.07 31.04 9.53
C TYR A 8 13.61 29.68 9.01
N THR A 9 13.40 29.53 7.69
CA THR A 9 13.00 28.25 7.08
C THR A 9 14.05 27.16 7.33
N GLN A 10 15.34 27.49 7.27
CA GLN A 10 16.43 26.57 7.58
C GLN A 10 16.42 26.14 9.07
N SER A 11 16.17 27.08 9.97
CA SER A 11 16.01 26.79 11.41
C SER A 11 14.84 25.84 11.67
N VAL A 12 13.69 26.08 11.04
CA VAL A 12 12.52 25.18 11.11
C VAL A 12 12.85 23.80 10.54
N LEU A 13 13.52 23.72 9.38
CA LEU A 13 13.95 22.46 8.79
C LEU A 13 14.82 21.66 9.75
N ASN A 14 15.80 22.29 10.40
CA ASN A 14 16.67 21.62 11.37
C ASN A 14 15.87 21.11 12.58
N LYS A 15 14.97 21.94 13.14
CA LYS A 15 14.09 21.52 14.26
C LYS A 15 13.27 20.27 13.93
N TYR A 16 12.67 20.20 12.74
CA TYR A 16 11.86 19.05 12.35
C TYR A 16 12.70 17.79 12.08
N LYS A 17 13.95 17.94 11.60
CA LYS A 17 14.90 16.82 11.52
C LYS A 17 15.21 16.24 12.91
N ASP A 18 15.53 17.11 13.86
CA ASP A 18 15.84 16.68 15.24
C ASP A 18 14.64 15.97 15.90
N MET A 19 13.43 16.51 15.71
CA MET A 19 12.19 15.87 16.20
C MET A 19 11.98 14.49 15.58
N LEU A 20 12.31 14.34 14.31
CA LEU A 20 12.09 13.10 13.56
C LEU A 20 13.11 12.03 13.95
N ASP A 21 14.37 12.40 14.19
CA ASP A 21 15.39 11.49 14.76
C ASP A 21 14.99 11.01 16.17
N ASN A 22 14.41 11.89 16.98
CA ASN A 22 13.88 11.51 18.30
C ASN A 22 12.71 10.52 18.18
N LEU A 23 11.73 10.77 17.30
CA LEU A 23 10.59 9.87 17.09
C LEU A 23 11.03 8.48 16.60
N ILE A 24 12.04 8.40 15.74
CA ILE A 24 12.61 7.11 15.30
C ILE A 24 13.22 6.34 16.47
N ASN A 25 13.96 7.03 17.34
CA ASN A 25 14.55 6.40 18.52
C ASN A 25 13.48 5.92 19.50
N GLU A 26 12.41 6.68 19.68
CA GLU A 26 11.25 6.25 20.47
C GLU A 26 10.54 5.04 19.85
N LEU A 27 10.38 5.01 18.52
CA LEU A 27 9.71 3.93 17.80
C LEU A 27 10.37 2.57 18.03
N LYS A 28 11.69 2.53 18.25
CA LYS A 28 12.43 1.29 18.60
C LYS A 28 11.92 0.65 19.90
N ASN A 29 11.44 1.46 20.84
CA ASN A 29 11.05 1.03 22.18
C ASN A 29 9.53 0.89 22.36
N MET A 30 8.74 1.34 21.38
CA MET A 30 7.27 1.30 21.44
C MET A 30 6.72 -0.10 21.19
N LYS A 31 5.60 -0.43 21.85
CA LYS A 31 4.85 -1.68 21.67
C LYS A 31 3.37 -1.39 21.42
N GLY A 32 2.73 -2.20 20.59
CA GLY A 32 1.28 -2.15 20.38
C GLY A 32 0.80 -1.04 19.44
N LYS A 33 -0.42 -0.53 19.69
CA LYS A 33 -1.15 0.38 18.77
C LYS A 33 -0.49 1.74 18.58
N ASP A 34 0.39 2.15 19.49
CA ASP A 34 1.07 3.45 19.40
C ASP A 34 2.16 3.46 18.33
N ILE A 35 2.71 2.30 17.94
CA ILE A 35 3.68 2.19 16.84
C ILE A 35 3.09 2.77 15.56
N GLN A 36 1.86 2.40 15.20
CA GLN A 36 1.23 2.86 13.96
C GLN A 36 1.01 4.37 13.96
N LYS A 37 0.60 4.95 15.10
CA LYS A 37 0.42 6.40 15.23
C LYS A 37 1.76 7.13 15.06
N THR A 38 2.82 6.63 15.67
CA THR A 38 4.16 7.22 15.56
C THR A 38 4.70 7.10 14.13
N GLU A 39 4.51 5.95 13.46
CA GLU A 39 4.85 5.79 12.04
C GLU A 39 4.14 6.85 11.17
N TYR A 40 2.86 7.13 11.44
CA TYR A 40 2.13 8.18 10.74
C TYR A 40 2.69 9.58 11.00
N CYS A 41 3.04 9.90 12.24
CA CYS A 41 3.69 11.17 12.56
C CYS A 41 5.02 11.33 11.82
N ILE A 42 5.85 10.28 11.76
CA ILE A 42 7.13 10.30 11.04
C ILE A 42 6.91 10.57 9.55
N ILE A 43 5.93 9.89 8.93
CA ILE A 43 5.57 10.12 7.52
C ILE A 43 5.23 11.59 7.27
N ILE A 44 4.34 12.18 8.09
CA ILE A 44 3.92 13.58 7.94
C ILE A 44 5.12 14.52 8.08
N PHE A 45 6.02 14.24 9.02
CA PHE A 45 7.22 15.04 9.23
C PHE A 45 8.21 14.91 8.07
N LEU A 46 8.37 13.72 7.48
CA LEU A 46 9.17 13.51 6.28
C LEU A 46 8.61 14.31 5.10
N GLU A 47 7.31 14.24 4.86
CA GLU A 47 6.64 15.04 3.81
C GLU A 47 6.89 16.54 4.02
N PHE A 48 6.78 17.03 5.26
CA PHE A 48 7.03 18.42 5.59
C PHE A 48 8.50 18.83 5.42
N ILE A 49 9.45 17.97 5.81
CA ILE A 49 10.89 18.20 5.60
C ILE A 49 11.22 18.32 4.12
N GLU A 50 10.71 17.43 3.27
CA GLU A 50 10.93 17.50 1.82
C GLU A 50 10.29 18.75 1.20
N PHE A 51 9.10 19.14 1.69
CA PHE A 51 8.47 20.40 1.32
C PHE A 51 9.35 21.62 1.65
N LEU A 52 9.91 21.67 2.87
CA LEU A 52 10.81 22.75 3.29
C LEU A 52 12.11 22.76 2.49
N LYS A 53 12.73 21.60 2.25
CA LYS A 53 13.93 21.48 1.42
C LYS A 53 13.69 22.07 0.04
N LYS A 54 12.56 21.76 -0.59
CA LYS A 54 12.22 22.28 -1.91
C LYS A 54 12.00 23.80 -1.90
N ILE A 55 11.33 24.34 -0.87
CA ILE A 55 11.20 25.80 -0.68
C ILE A 55 12.58 26.47 -0.62
N ILE A 56 13.52 25.90 0.13
CA ILE A 56 14.88 26.44 0.28
C ILE A 56 15.66 26.32 -1.04
N GLN A 57 15.64 25.15 -1.67
CA GLN A 57 16.38 24.88 -2.91
C GLN A 57 15.91 25.74 -4.09
N GLU A 58 14.60 25.90 -4.25
CA GLU A 58 14.00 26.69 -5.33
C GLU A 58 13.83 28.17 -4.93
N ASN A 59 14.23 28.56 -3.71
CA ASN A 59 14.07 29.92 -3.16
C ASN A 59 12.64 30.46 -3.32
N ILE A 60 11.66 29.64 -2.92
CA ILE A 60 10.23 29.97 -3.03
C ILE A 60 9.86 30.96 -1.91
N LEU A 61 9.56 32.20 -2.29
CA LEU A 61 9.23 33.29 -1.36
C LEU A 61 7.78 33.76 -1.44
N ASP A 62 7.05 33.33 -2.47
CA ASP A 62 5.64 33.68 -2.69
C ASP A 62 4.73 32.53 -2.24
N GLU A 63 3.77 32.82 -1.37
CA GLU A 63 2.77 31.86 -0.89
C GLU A 63 1.82 31.37 -2.00
N ASN A 64 1.73 32.12 -3.09
CA ASN A 64 0.97 31.77 -4.29
C ASN A 64 1.79 30.99 -5.31
N HIS A 65 3.07 30.70 -5.02
CA HIS A 65 3.90 29.90 -5.89
C HIS A 65 3.22 28.56 -6.20
N PHE A 66 3.26 28.13 -7.47
CA PHE A 66 2.56 26.95 -7.96
C PHE A 66 2.79 25.73 -7.06
N PHE A 67 4.04 25.51 -6.61
CA PHE A 67 4.36 24.39 -5.73
C PHE A 67 3.57 24.39 -4.41
N ILE A 68 3.40 25.56 -3.77
CA ILE A 68 2.67 25.75 -2.51
C ILE A 68 1.16 25.76 -2.77
N TYR A 69 0.74 26.34 -3.89
CA TYR A 69 -0.65 26.42 -4.30
C TYR A 69 -1.31 25.04 -4.46
N TYR A 70 -0.55 24.05 -4.93
CA TYR A 70 -1.02 22.68 -5.08
C TYR A 70 -0.77 21.79 -3.84
N GLN A 71 -0.82 22.36 -2.63
CA GLN A 71 -0.73 21.61 -1.38
C GLN A 71 -2.06 21.70 -0.62
N PHE A 72 -2.36 20.69 0.21
CA PHE A 72 -3.41 20.83 1.20
C PHE A 72 -2.99 21.84 2.27
N LYS A 73 -3.76 22.91 2.44
CA LYS A 73 -3.57 23.89 3.51
C LYS A 73 -4.73 23.79 4.49
N TYR A 74 -4.41 23.85 5.77
CA TYR A 74 -5.39 23.76 6.86
C TYR A 74 -5.44 25.11 7.57
N VAL A 75 -6.61 25.74 7.61
CA VAL A 75 -6.81 27.07 8.21
C VAL A 75 -7.92 26.99 9.25
N LEU A 76 -7.63 27.41 10.47
CA LEU A 76 -8.64 27.54 11.52
C LEU A 76 -9.50 28.79 11.26
N ASN A 77 -10.76 28.60 10.89
CA ASN A 77 -11.75 29.66 10.83
C ASN A 77 -12.24 29.97 12.25
N LYS A 78 -11.58 30.92 12.92
CA LYS A 78 -11.88 31.31 14.31
C LYS A 78 -13.34 31.72 14.53
N ASN A 79 -14.03 32.25 13.52
CA ASN A 79 -15.41 32.71 13.66
C ASN A 79 -16.42 31.56 13.80
N LYS A 80 -16.11 30.40 13.23
CA LYS A 80 -16.98 29.21 13.22
C LYS A 80 -16.38 28.04 13.98
N GLU A 81 -15.20 28.22 14.57
CA GLU A 81 -14.40 27.19 15.23
C GLU A 81 -14.22 25.92 14.38
N GLU A 82 -14.14 26.09 13.06
CA GLU A 82 -14.01 25.00 12.10
C GLU A 82 -12.70 25.09 11.32
N ILE A 83 -12.12 23.94 11.00
CA ILE A 83 -10.96 23.84 10.12
C ILE A 83 -11.47 23.84 8.68
N LEU A 84 -10.93 24.74 7.88
CA LEU A 84 -11.09 24.78 6.45
C LEU A 84 -9.87 24.15 5.79
N VAL A 85 -10.12 23.24 4.86
CA VAL A 85 -9.09 22.62 4.05
C VAL A 85 -9.12 23.25 2.67
N THR A 86 -8.01 23.80 2.22
CA THR A 86 -7.89 24.35 0.87
C THR A 86 -6.92 23.53 0.02
N TYR A 87 -7.26 23.37 -1.25
CA TYR A 87 -6.39 22.76 -2.25
C TYR A 87 -6.56 23.52 -3.57
N GLY A 88 -5.53 24.26 -3.99
CA GLY A 88 -5.65 25.26 -5.04
C GLY A 88 -6.75 26.28 -4.73
N ASN A 89 -7.72 26.44 -5.64
CA ASN A 89 -8.86 27.36 -5.47
C ASN A 89 -10.06 26.74 -4.75
N TYR A 90 -9.98 25.50 -4.29
CA TYR A 90 -11.11 24.79 -3.70
C TYR A 90 -10.99 24.75 -2.18
N THR A 91 -12.03 25.22 -1.50
CA THR A 91 -12.12 25.23 -0.04
C THR A 91 -13.21 24.28 0.41
N PHE A 92 -12.87 23.41 1.36
CA PHE A 92 -13.75 22.41 1.95
C PHE A 92 -13.82 22.63 3.47
N LYS A 93 -14.96 22.28 4.07
CA LYS A 93 -15.06 22.12 5.51
C LYS A 93 -14.44 20.77 5.88
N TYR A 94 -13.58 20.74 6.91
CA TYR A 94 -13.08 19.47 7.46
C TYR A 94 -14.21 18.72 8.16
N ASN A 95 -14.40 17.42 7.87
CA ASN A 95 -15.58 16.68 8.34
C ASN A 95 -15.45 16.11 9.76
N TYR A 96 -14.23 16.03 10.31
CA TYR A 96 -13.96 15.51 11.66
C TYR A 96 -14.43 14.07 11.91
N ASP A 97 -14.58 13.24 10.87
CA ASP A 97 -14.90 11.82 11.07
C ASP A 97 -13.75 11.12 11.78
N ILE A 98 -14.07 10.11 12.59
CA ILE A 98 -13.06 9.23 13.17
C ILE A 98 -12.49 8.35 12.06
N LEU A 99 -11.25 8.64 11.67
CA LEU A 99 -10.53 7.91 10.64
C LEU A 99 -9.82 6.68 11.25
N GLU A 100 -9.93 5.54 10.58
CA GLU A 100 -9.17 4.34 10.95
C GLU A 100 -7.69 4.50 10.56
N ASN A 101 -6.79 4.08 11.45
CA ASN A 101 -5.33 4.07 11.31
C ASN A 101 -4.82 3.02 10.30
N ASP A 102 -5.51 2.89 9.17
CA ASP A 102 -5.26 1.85 8.19
C ASP A 102 -4.28 2.34 7.11
N ASN A 103 -3.10 1.71 7.07
CA ASN A 103 -1.95 1.92 6.16
C ASN A 103 -2.11 3.09 5.17
N MET A 104 -1.69 4.30 5.57
CA MET A 104 -1.76 5.47 4.72
C MET A 104 -0.78 5.42 3.54
N PHE A 105 -1.27 5.92 2.41
CA PHE A 105 -0.44 6.38 1.31
C PHE A 105 0.26 7.66 1.72
N ILE A 106 1.49 7.78 1.27
CA ILE A 106 2.35 8.92 1.48
C ILE A 106 2.35 9.73 0.20
N ASN A 107 2.04 11.02 0.28
CA ASN A 107 2.11 11.91 -0.86
C ASN A 107 3.45 12.65 -0.85
N LEU A 108 4.53 11.96 -1.26
CA LEU A 108 5.79 12.61 -1.59
C LEU A 108 5.70 13.22 -2.99
N ILE A 109 5.07 14.39 -3.10
CA ILE A 109 4.69 15.15 -4.33
C ILE A 109 5.84 15.36 -5.35
N PRO A 110 5.58 15.32 -6.69
CA PRO A 110 5.39 16.56 -7.48
C PRO A 110 4.13 16.68 -8.36
N ASN A 111 3.36 15.63 -8.66
CA ASN A 111 2.31 15.72 -9.70
C ASN A 111 0.87 15.79 -9.18
N ASN A 112 0.58 16.98 -8.64
CA ASN A 112 -0.68 17.42 -8.06
C ASN A 112 -1.87 17.60 -9.02
N LYS A 113 -1.70 17.29 -10.30
CA LYS A 113 -2.76 17.46 -11.31
C LYS A 113 -3.97 16.58 -11.02
N TYR A 114 -3.73 15.31 -10.66
CA TYR A 114 -4.83 14.37 -10.41
C TYR A 114 -5.60 14.73 -9.13
N ILE A 115 -4.89 15.08 -8.05
CA ILE A 115 -5.52 15.53 -6.81
C ILE A 115 -6.32 16.81 -7.06
N PHE A 116 -5.77 17.77 -7.83
CA PHE A 116 -6.51 18.96 -8.22
C PHE A 116 -7.79 18.64 -8.98
N THR A 117 -7.72 17.76 -9.99
CA THR A 117 -8.89 17.34 -10.75
C THR A 117 -9.92 16.67 -9.84
N ILE A 118 -9.48 15.78 -8.94
CA ILE A 118 -10.36 15.10 -7.99
C ILE A 118 -11.03 16.11 -7.06
N CYS A 119 -10.27 17.00 -6.42
CA CYS A 119 -10.80 18.05 -5.56
C CYS A 119 -11.76 18.99 -6.32
N SER A 120 -11.42 19.37 -7.56
CA SER A 120 -12.31 20.16 -8.44
C SER A 120 -13.65 19.47 -8.67
N ASN A 121 -13.61 18.17 -8.93
CA ASN A 121 -14.81 17.37 -9.15
C ASN A 121 -15.66 17.27 -7.88
N ILE A 122 -15.02 17.01 -6.72
CA ILE A 122 -15.70 16.98 -5.41
C ILE A 122 -16.40 18.31 -5.14
N TYR A 123 -15.68 19.43 -5.29
CA TYR A 123 -16.20 20.77 -5.06
C TYR A 123 -17.42 21.10 -5.94
N LYS A 124 -17.42 20.59 -7.18
CA LYS A 124 -18.51 20.77 -8.16
C LYS A 124 -19.57 19.66 -8.10
N SER A 125 -19.50 18.75 -7.13
CA SER A 125 -20.39 17.60 -6.99
C SER A 125 -20.43 16.69 -8.23
N TYR A 126 -19.30 16.55 -8.93
CA TYR A 126 -19.11 15.54 -9.96
C TYR A 126 -18.49 14.26 -9.37
N TYR A 127 -18.89 13.11 -9.90
CA TYR A 127 -18.29 11.84 -9.52
C TYR A 127 -16.93 11.67 -10.16
N ASN A 128 -16.01 11.07 -9.41
CA ASN A 128 -14.68 10.72 -9.91
C ASN A 128 -14.66 9.26 -10.35
N MET A 129 -14.29 8.99 -11.59
CA MET A 129 -14.07 7.64 -12.10
C MET A 129 -12.57 7.41 -12.31
N ILE A 130 -11.96 6.59 -11.47
CA ILE A 130 -10.52 6.51 -11.30
C ILE A 130 -9.98 5.20 -11.87
N LYS A 131 -9.00 5.30 -12.76
CA LYS A 131 -8.20 4.19 -13.28
C LYS A 131 -6.74 4.40 -12.97
N GLY A 132 -6.00 3.31 -12.82
CA GLY A 132 -4.55 3.32 -12.67
C GLY A 132 -4.11 2.55 -11.44
N LYS A 133 -2.80 2.60 -11.19
CA LYS A 133 -2.20 2.02 -9.98
C LYS A 133 -2.53 2.90 -8.76
N ASN A 134 -2.49 2.32 -7.56
CA ASN A 134 -2.65 3.04 -6.30
C ASN A 134 -4.00 3.78 -6.11
N LYS A 135 -5.04 3.45 -6.89
CA LYS A 135 -6.37 4.09 -6.82
C LYS A 135 -6.98 4.12 -5.41
N LYS A 136 -6.91 2.99 -4.68
CA LYS A 136 -7.46 2.88 -3.32
C LYS A 136 -6.77 3.87 -2.38
N SER A 137 -5.44 3.91 -2.44
CA SER A 137 -4.59 4.64 -1.52
C SER A 137 -4.63 6.15 -1.82
N THR A 138 -4.69 6.55 -3.10
CA THR A 138 -4.92 7.96 -3.51
C THR A 138 -6.28 8.48 -3.07
N ILE A 139 -7.37 7.72 -3.27
CA ILE A 139 -8.70 8.14 -2.80
C ILE A 139 -8.68 8.33 -1.29
N LYS A 140 -8.11 7.36 -0.57
CA LYS A 140 -8.02 7.42 0.89
C LYS A 140 -7.24 8.63 1.38
N TYR A 141 -6.11 8.95 0.76
CA TYR A 141 -5.33 10.13 1.09
C TYR A 141 -6.18 11.40 0.99
N ILE A 142 -6.86 11.61 -0.15
CA ILE A 142 -7.70 12.79 -0.38
C ILE A 142 -8.84 12.86 0.63
N THR A 143 -9.56 11.77 0.84
CA THR A 143 -10.69 11.73 1.78
C THR A 143 -10.24 11.95 3.23
N SER A 144 -9.11 11.37 3.63
CA SER A 144 -8.55 11.57 4.97
C SER A 144 -8.07 13.00 5.18
N SER A 145 -7.47 13.64 4.16
CA SER A 145 -7.13 15.07 4.21
C SER A 145 -8.35 15.97 4.37
N LEU A 146 -9.52 15.55 3.88
CA LEU A 146 -10.80 16.24 4.09
C LEU A 146 -11.50 15.84 5.40
N GLY A 147 -10.94 14.90 6.16
CA GLY A 147 -11.54 14.39 7.39
C GLY A 147 -12.75 13.50 7.15
N LEU A 148 -12.91 12.94 5.95
CA LEU A 148 -14.04 12.10 5.55
C LEU A 148 -13.72 10.61 5.73
N ARG A 149 -14.66 9.88 6.34
CA ARG A 149 -14.58 8.41 6.39
C ARG A 149 -14.85 7.80 5.02
N THR A 150 -14.07 6.79 4.66
CA THR A 150 -14.13 6.15 3.32
C THR A 150 -14.59 4.71 3.40
N HIS A 151 -15.70 4.40 2.73
CA HIS A 151 -16.28 3.07 2.63
C HIS A 151 -16.04 2.47 1.25
N TYR A 152 -15.44 1.28 1.21
CA TYR A 152 -15.18 0.54 -0.03
C TYR A 152 -16.22 -0.56 -0.22
N ILE A 153 -16.83 -0.62 -1.40
CA ILE A 153 -17.73 -1.69 -1.82
C ILE A 153 -17.16 -2.37 -3.05
N ASN A 154 -17.14 -3.71 -3.06
CA ASN A 154 -16.74 -4.49 -4.22
C ASN A 154 -17.95 -4.87 -5.09
N ALA A 155 -17.72 -5.08 -6.38
CA ALA A 155 -18.76 -5.47 -7.32
C ALA A 155 -19.48 -6.79 -6.99
N HIS A 156 -18.86 -7.66 -6.21
CA HIS A 156 -19.42 -8.97 -5.86
C HIS A 156 -20.34 -8.94 -4.63
N THR A 157 -20.52 -7.79 -3.96
CA THR A 157 -21.40 -7.66 -2.77
C THR A 157 -22.75 -7.05 -3.16
N ASN A 158 -23.44 -7.64 -4.13
CA ASN A 158 -24.69 -7.09 -4.69
C ASN A 158 -25.80 -6.98 -3.64
N ASP A 159 -25.92 -7.95 -2.73
CA ASP A 159 -27.04 -8.04 -1.78
C ASP A 159 -27.06 -6.91 -0.74
N ILE A 160 -25.93 -6.24 -0.50
CA ILE A 160 -25.79 -5.17 0.51
C ILE A 160 -25.48 -3.82 -0.16
N LEU A 161 -25.33 -3.78 -1.48
CA LEU A 161 -24.95 -2.58 -2.22
C LEU A 161 -25.90 -1.40 -1.95
N GLN A 162 -27.21 -1.66 -1.96
CA GLN A 162 -28.23 -0.64 -1.71
C GLN A 162 -28.08 -0.04 -0.31
N ASN A 163 -28.02 -0.88 0.72
CA ASN A 163 -27.90 -0.44 2.11
C ASN A 163 -26.60 0.34 2.35
N ASN A 164 -25.51 -0.07 1.71
CA ASN A 164 -24.24 0.66 1.81
C ASN A 164 -24.29 2.02 1.11
N ILE A 165 -24.94 2.13 -0.06
CA ILE A 165 -25.16 3.42 -0.72
C ILE A 165 -25.98 4.34 0.20
N LEU A 166 -27.10 3.83 0.72
CA LEU A 166 -27.99 4.57 1.60
C LEU A 166 -27.30 5.05 2.88
N GLY A 167 -26.62 4.14 3.57
CA GLY A 167 -25.88 4.49 4.78
C GLY A 167 -24.78 5.52 4.51
N SER A 168 -24.06 5.39 3.40
CA SER A 168 -22.99 6.34 3.07
C SER A 168 -23.51 7.76 2.81
N ILE A 169 -24.61 7.89 2.04
CA ILE A 169 -25.16 9.21 1.73
C ILE A 169 -25.85 9.85 2.93
N GLN A 170 -26.44 9.05 3.82
CA GLN A 170 -27.11 9.54 5.01
C GLN A 170 -26.11 10.03 6.06
N GLN A 171 -24.94 9.40 6.14
CA GLN A 171 -23.88 9.75 7.09
C GLN A 171 -22.86 10.75 6.52
N GLY A 172 -22.95 11.11 5.23
CA GLY A 172 -21.98 12.04 4.63
C GLY A 172 -20.63 11.44 4.28
N TYR A 173 -20.53 10.12 4.19
CA TYR A 173 -19.25 9.44 3.97
C TYR A 173 -18.79 9.46 2.50
N ALA A 174 -17.49 9.24 2.32
CA ALA A 174 -16.92 8.97 1.01
C ALA A 174 -17.17 7.51 0.62
N LEU A 175 -17.95 7.29 -0.44
CA LEU A 175 -18.27 5.98 -0.97
C LEU A 175 -17.39 5.64 -2.17
N VAL A 176 -16.74 4.47 -2.16
CA VAL A 176 -15.91 3.98 -3.26
C VAL A 176 -16.45 2.66 -3.79
N ILE A 177 -16.97 2.67 -5.01
CA ILE A 177 -17.43 1.44 -5.68
C ILE A 177 -16.31 0.90 -6.56
N GLN A 178 -15.84 -0.30 -6.22
CA GLN A 178 -14.64 -0.90 -6.78
C GLN A 178 -14.94 -1.79 -7.98
N ASN A 179 -14.10 -1.67 -9.02
CA ASN A 179 -14.15 -2.43 -10.26
C ASN A 179 -15.55 -2.42 -10.91
N VAL A 180 -16.04 -1.21 -11.23
CA VAL A 180 -17.37 -1.05 -11.83
C VAL A 180 -17.52 -1.78 -13.17
N ASP A 181 -16.41 -2.13 -13.83
CA ASP A 181 -16.38 -2.95 -15.05
C ASP A 181 -16.63 -4.44 -14.82
N ASP A 182 -16.67 -4.90 -13.56
CA ASP A 182 -17.00 -6.28 -13.17
C ASP A 182 -18.51 -6.46 -12.90
N PHE A 183 -19.32 -5.39 -12.86
CA PHE A 183 -20.78 -5.48 -12.73
C PHE A 183 -21.44 -5.91 -14.04
N ASN A 184 -22.60 -6.58 -13.94
CA ASN A 184 -23.46 -6.78 -15.10
C ASN A 184 -24.05 -5.44 -15.60
N ILE A 185 -24.35 -5.36 -16.89
CA ILE A 185 -24.82 -4.12 -17.54
C ILE A 185 -26.17 -3.68 -16.97
N GLU A 186 -27.04 -4.64 -16.62
CA GLU A 186 -28.36 -4.37 -16.04
C GLU A 186 -28.26 -3.66 -14.69
N THR A 187 -27.39 -4.14 -13.78
CA THR A 187 -27.17 -3.48 -12.48
C THR A 187 -26.58 -2.09 -12.67
N LEU A 188 -25.61 -1.93 -13.58
CA LEU A 188 -25.05 -0.60 -13.88
C LEU A 188 -26.10 0.35 -14.44
N SER A 189 -27.05 -0.12 -15.24
CA SER A 189 -28.15 0.69 -15.77
C SER A 189 -29.06 1.20 -14.65
N VAL A 190 -29.49 0.32 -13.74
CA VAL A 190 -30.28 0.70 -12.55
C VAL A 190 -29.52 1.69 -11.67
N LEU A 191 -28.26 1.40 -11.36
CA LEU A 191 -27.41 2.28 -10.56
C LEU A 191 -27.19 3.65 -11.22
N THR A 192 -27.10 3.71 -12.56
CA THR A 192 -26.95 4.97 -13.29
C THR A 192 -28.09 5.94 -12.98
N ASN A 193 -29.34 5.45 -12.97
CA ASN A 193 -30.48 6.29 -12.66
C ASN A 193 -30.45 6.79 -11.21
N ILE A 194 -30.07 5.92 -10.28
CA ILE A 194 -29.97 6.26 -8.86
C ILE A 194 -28.88 7.31 -8.62
N PHE A 195 -27.70 7.12 -9.20
CA PHE A 195 -26.61 8.08 -9.08
C PHE A 195 -26.92 9.41 -9.78
N ARG A 196 -27.74 9.45 -10.84
CA ARG A 196 -28.22 10.71 -11.41
C ARG A 196 -29.09 11.50 -10.43
N ILE A 197 -29.98 10.82 -9.70
CA ILE A 197 -30.80 11.43 -8.66
C ILE A 197 -29.90 11.98 -7.56
N ILE A 198 -28.99 11.15 -7.01
CA ILE A 198 -28.04 11.57 -5.97
C ILE A 198 -27.21 12.78 -6.41
N GLN A 199 -26.70 12.78 -7.65
CA GLN A 199 -25.89 13.89 -8.16
C GLN A 199 -26.69 15.19 -8.28
N THR A 200 -27.96 15.09 -8.64
CA THR A 200 -28.88 16.23 -8.72
C THR A 200 -29.12 16.82 -7.33
N CYS A 201 -29.38 15.97 -6.33
CA CYS A 201 -29.54 16.39 -4.93
C CYS A 201 -28.27 17.04 -4.37
N LEU A 202 -27.07 16.51 -4.68
CA LEU A 202 -25.78 17.13 -4.31
C LEU A 202 -25.64 18.55 -4.87
N LYS A 203 -25.91 18.73 -6.18
CA LYS A 203 -25.76 20.03 -6.85
C LYS A 203 -26.75 21.07 -6.35
N LYS A 204 -27.99 20.64 -6.08
CA LYS A 204 -29.06 21.51 -5.59
C LYS A 204 -29.02 21.72 -4.07
N LYS A 205 -28.20 20.95 -3.35
CA LYS A 205 -28.14 20.94 -1.88
C LYS A 205 -29.52 20.64 -1.25
N GLU A 206 -30.17 19.59 -1.76
CA GLU A 206 -31.47 19.10 -1.26
C GLU A 206 -31.31 18.24 0.00
N LYS A 207 -31.93 18.64 1.12
CA LYS A 207 -31.77 17.93 2.41
C LYS A 207 -32.37 16.52 2.47
N ASN A 208 -33.26 16.19 1.55
CA ASN A 208 -33.95 14.90 1.51
C ASN A 208 -33.86 14.34 0.10
N ILE A 209 -33.77 13.01 0.01
CA ILE A 209 -33.73 12.27 -1.25
C ILE A 209 -34.63 11.05 -1.16
N TYR A 210 -35.40 10.79 -2.22
CA TYR A 210 -36.18 9.57 -2.37
C TYR A 210 -35.48 8.61 -3.34
N ILE A 211 -34.89 7.54 -2.81
CA ILE A 211 -34.25 6.48 -3.61
C ILE A 211 -34.48 5.11 -2.95
N PHE A 212 -34.45 4.04 -3.75
CA PHE A 212 -34.73 2.68 -3.27
C PHE A 212 -36.05 2.57 -2.48
N ASN A 213 -37.06 3.32 -2.89
CA ASN A 213 -38.37 3.42 -2.25
C ASN A 213 -38.32 3.89 -0.77
N LYS A 214 -37.32 4.69 -0.41
CA LYS A 214 -37.15 5.26 0.94
C LYS A 214 -36.84 6.75 0.86
N ASP A 215 -37.46 7.53 1.75
CA ASP A 215 -37.08 8.91 2.03
C ASP A 215 -35.96 8.94 3.06
N ILE A 216 -34.87 9.62 2.71
CA ILE A 216 -33.65 9.64 3.53
C ILE A 216 -33.12 11.06 3.63
N ILE A 217 -32.65 11.42 4.82
CA ILE A 217 -31.92 12.66 5.05
C ILE A 217 -30.59 12.57 4.31
N PHE A 218 -30.35 13.53 3.44
CA PHE A 218 -29.20 13.55 2.55
C PHE A 218 -28.12 14.48 3.08
N ASP A 219 -26.93 13.93 3.34
CA ASP A 219 -25.78 14.72 3.75
C ASP A 219 -24.95 15.15 2.53
N HIS A 220 -24.80 16.46 2.37
CA HIS A 220 -24.07 17.09 1.26
C HIS A 220 -22.56 16.93 1.33
N SER A 221 -22.02 16.46 2.46
CA SER A 221 -20.61 16.10 2.57
C SER A 221 -20.28 14.77 1.87
N SER A 222 -21.30 13.98 1.48
CA SER A 222 -21.10 12.71 0.80
C SER A 222 -20.38 12.87 -0.55
N VAL A 223 -19.40 11.99 -0.78
CA VAL A 223 -18.59 11.97 -2.01
C VAL A 223 -18.60 10.57 -2.59
N ILE A 224 -18.82 10.44 -3.90
CA ILE A 224 -18.87 9.13 -4.55
C ILE A 224 -17.74 9.00 -5.59
N PHE A 225 -16.99 7.92 -5.45
CA PHE A 225 -15.92 7.49 -6.33
C PHE A 225 -16.26 6.16 -6.99
N PHE A 226 -15.86 6.03 -8.24
CA PHE A 226 -15.90 4.78 -8.99
C PHE A 226 -14.49 4.39 -9.38
N THR A 227 -14.15 3.11 -9.32
CA THR A 227 -12.87 2.63 -9.84
C THR A 227 -13.07 1.50 -10.82
N TYR A 228 -12.17 1.36 -11.80
CA TYR A 228 -12.28 0.30 -12.81
C TYR A 228 -10.90 -0.23 -13.22
N LYS A 229 -10.85 -1.36 -13.93
CA LYS A 229 -9.61 -2.00 -14.42
C LYS A 229 -9.35 -1.68 -15.89
N TYR A 230 -10.23 -2.13 -16.77
CA TYR A 230 -10.09 -2.03 -18.22
C TYR A 230 -11.07 -1.03 -18.82
N GLY A 231 -12.31 -1.01 -18.32
CA GLY A 231 -13.34 -0.03 -18.68
C GLY A 231 -14.10 -0.34 -19.97
N ARG A 232 -13.96 -1.55 -20.52
CA ARG A 232 -14.66 -2.00 -21.74
C ARG A 232 -16.18 -2.18 -21.53
N ASN A 233 -16.58 -2.65 -20.35
CA ASN A 233 -17.97 -3.01 -20.05
C ASN A 233 -18.78 -1.89 -19.36
N ILE A 234 -18.22 -0.69 -19.23
CA ILE A 234 -18.90 0.41 -18.53
C ILE A 234 -19.77 1.18 -19.55
N PRO A 235 -21.10 1.28 -19.34
CA PRO A 235 -22.00 2.00 -20.24
C PRO A 235 -21.61 3.47 -20.43
N ILE A 236 -21.76 4.00 -21.65
CA ILE A 236 -21.45 5.39 -22.00
C ILE A 236 -22.22 6.38 -21.11
N ASN A 237 -23.50 6.09 -20.86
CA ASN A 237 -24.35 6.93 -19.99
C ASN A 237 -23.79 7.06 -18.57
N PHE A 238 -23.19 5.99 -18.03
CA PHE A 238 -22.55 6.00 -16.74
C PHE A 238 -21.23 6.79 -16.77
N LYS A 239 -20.41 6.58 -17.82
CA LYS A 239 -19.16 7.33 -18.03
C LYS A 239 -19.42 8.83 -18.11
N ASN A 240 -20.45 9.26 -18.84
CA ASN A 240 -20.78 10.67 -19.04
C ASN A 240 -21.19 11.41 -17.75
N MET A 241 -21.70 10.69 -16.75
CA MET A 241 -22.04 11.23 -15.44
C MET A 241 -20.79 11.47 -14.57
N CYS A 242 -19.69 10.78 -14.89
CA CYS A 242 -18.44 10.80 -14.14
C CYS A 242 -17.38 11.66 -14.84
N LYS A 243 -16.40 12.10 -14.08
CA LYS A 243 -15.17 12.70 -14.58
C LYS A 243 -14.04 11.69 -14.39
N GLU A 244 -13.47 11.27 -15.52
CA GLU A 244 -12.42 10.27 -15.53
C GLU A 244 -11.09 10.86 -15.09
N VAL A 245 -10.38 10.16 -14.21
CA VAL A 245 -9.04 10.51 -13.73
C VAL A 245 -8.13 9.31 -13.89
N LEU A 246 -7.09 9.47 -14.72
CA LEU A 246 -6.07 8.46 -14.95
C LEU A 246 -4.88 8.69 -14.01
N LEU A 247 -4.69 7.78 -13.06
CA LEU A 247 -3.57 7.80 -12.12
C LEU A 247 -2.36 7.12 -12.76
N ASN A 248 -1.46 7.95 -13.27
CA ASN A 248 -0.12 7.56 -13.68
C ASN A 248 0.87 8.15 -12.67
N ASN A 249 0.79 7.72 -11.41
CA ASN A 249 1.73 8.16 -10.40
C ASN A 249 2.96 7.25 -10.41
N TYR A 250 4.13 7.84 -10.68
CA TYR A 250 5.43 7.18 -10.70
C TYR A 250 6.26 7.70 -9.52
N GLN A 251 5.90 7.27 -8.31
CA GLN A 251 6.56 7.67 -7.06
C GLN A 251 6.97 6.45 -6.25
N GLU A 252 7.19 5.33 -6.92
CA GLU A 252 7.46 4.07 -6.24
C GLU A 252 8.78 4.13 -5.46
N ILE A 253 9.81 4.81 -5.99
CA ILE A 253 11.11 4.96 -5.31
C ILE A 253 10.97 5.79 -4.03
N GLU A 254 10.20 6.87 -4.08
CA GLU A 254 9.89 7.74 -2.94
C GLU A 254 9.11 6.99 -1.85
N LEU A 255 8.15 6.15 -2.24
CA LEU A 255 7.46 5.28 -1.31
C LEU A 255 8.43 4.29 -0.64
N LEU A 256 9.30 3.65 -1.43
CA LEU A 256 10.32 2.75 -0.90
C LEU A 256 11.28 3.47 0.05
N TYR A 257 11.66 4.71 -0.28
CA TYR A 257 12.48 5.55 0.59
C TYR A 257 11.85 5.67 1.98
N ILE A 258 10.55 5.98 2.08
CA ILE A 258 9.94 6.11 3.41
C ILE A 258 9.76 4.77 4.11
N TYR A 259 9.37 3.71 3.40
CA TYR A 259 9.28 2.40 4.05
C TYR A 259 10.64 1.95 4.60
N MET A 260 11.73 2.18 3.87
CA MET A 260 13.08 1.93 4.36
C MET A 260 13.44 2.85 5.54
N TYR A 261 13.04 4.12 5.49
CA TYR A 261 13.24 5.08 6.57
C TYR A 261 12.57 4.63 7.87
N LEU A 262 11.29 4.25 7.83
CA LEU A 262 10.53 3.74 8.97
C LEU A 262 11.10 2.44 9.54
N ASN A 263 11.85 1.68 8.75
CA ASN A 263 12.48 0.42 9.15
C ASN A 263 13.96 0.57 9.54
N ASN A 264 14.44 1.80 9.72
CA ASN A 264 15.79 2.16 10.16
C ASN A 264 16.91 1.62 9.26
N PHE A 265 16.70 1.63 7.95
CA PHE A 265 17.76 1.35 6.99
C PHE A 265 18.79 2.48 6.93
N THR A 266 20.03 2.15 6.59
CA THR A 266 21.08 3.12 6.26
C THR A 266 21.13 3.34 4.75
N ASN A 267 21.71 4.47 4.30
CA ASN A 267 21.87 4.79 2.86
C ASN A 267 20.59 4.69 2.00
N ILE A 268 19.45 5.06 2.60
CA ILE A 268 18.09 4.80 2.11
C ILE A 268 17.87 5.28 0.67
N GLN A 269 18.42 6.44 0.28
CA GLN A 269 18.28 6.98 -1.08
C GLN A 269 18.89 6.06 -2.15
N SER A 270 20.10 5.57 -1.92
CA SER A 270 20.74 4.65 -2.87
C SER A 270 20.06 3.29 -2.86
N LEU A 271 19.70 2.80 -1.67
CA LEU A 271 19.10 1.48 -1.51
C LEU A 271 17.69 1.40 -2.14
N SER A 272 16.88 2.46 -2.04
CA SER A 272 15.54 2.49 -2.66
C SER A 272 15.61 2.41 -4.18
N ILE A 273 16.57 3.12 -4.80
CA ILE A 273 16.84 3.07 -6.25
C ILE A 273 17.33 1.68 -6.64
N THR A 274 18.32 1.14 -5.92
CA THR A 274 18.88 -0.19 -6.20
C THR A 274 17.81 -1.28 -6.09
N LEU A 275 16.98 -1.24 -5.04
CA LEU A 275 15.87 -2.16 -4.89
C LEU A 275 14.87 -2.04 -6.03
N TRP A 276 14.48 -0.82 -6.41
CA TRP A 276 13.54 -0.63 -7.51
C TRP A 276 14.08 -1.18 -8.83
N ASN A 277 15.33 -0.86 -9.17
CA ASN A 277 15.99 -1.39 -10.38
C ASN A 277 16.07 -2.91 -10.37
N PHE A 278 16.36 -3.52 -9.22
CA PHE A 278 16.34 -4.97 -9.07
C PHE A 278 14.94 -5.54 -9.34
N MET A 279 13.89 -4.90 -8.80
CA MET A 279 12.51 -5.35 -8.99
C MET A 279 12.04 -5.18 -10.43
N GLU A 280 12.45 -4.11 -11.12
CA GLU A 280 12.20 -3.93 -12.55
C GLU A 280 12.86 -5.04 -13.37
N TYR A 281 14.12 -5.36 -13.08
CA TYR A 281 14.83 -6.46 -13.74
C TYR A 281 14.12 -7.80 -13.52
N ILE A 282 13.75 -8.12 -12.28
CA ILE A 282 13.03 -9.35 -11.94
C ILE A 282 11.68 -9.41 -12.66
N ASN A 283 10.90 -8.33 -12.63
CA ASN A 283 9.57 -8.29 -13.24
C ASN A 283 9.63 -8.42 -14.77
N PHE A 284 10.60 -7.76 -15.40
CA PHE A 284 10.83 -7.87 -16.84
C PHE A 284 11.26 -9.29 -17.23
N THR A 285 12.25 -9.85 -16.53
CA THR A 285 12.88 -11.12 -16.91
C THR A 285 12.02 -12.34 -16.59
N PHE A 286 11.31 -12.34 -15.46
CA PHE A 286 10.64 -13.54 -14.94
C PHE A 286 9.11 -13.45 -14.90
N PHE A 287 8.52 -12.25 -15.02
CA PHE A 287 7.08 -12.06 -14.86
C PHE A 287 6.40 -11.37 -16.06
N ASN A 288 7.11 -11.17 -17.18
CA ASN A 288 6.60 -10.47 -18.36
C ASN A 288 5.93 -9.12 -18.00
N SER A 289 6.52 -8.40 -17.04
CA SER A 289 6.03 -7.11 -16.53
C SER A 289 4.63 -7.12 -15.89
N LYS A 290 4.10 -8.29 -15.50
CA LYS A 290 2.76 -8.43 -14.90
C LYS A 290 2.76 -8.40 -13.37
N ASN A 291 3.92 -8.48 -12.72
CA ASN A 291 3.99 -8.55 -11.27
C ASN A 291 3.81 -7.18 -10.59
N ASN A 292 3.29 -7.17 -9.36
CA ASN A 292 3.10 -5.97 -8.56
C ASN A 292 4.36 -5.63 -7.75
N MET A 293 5.36 -5.07 -8.44
CA MET A 293 6.68 -4.76 -7.87
C MET A 293 6.62 -3.94 -6.57
N LEU A 294 5.78 -2.90 -6.52
CA LEU A 294 5.70 -2.02 -5.35
C LEU A 294 5.23 -2.78 -4.10
N MET A 295 4.19 -3.60 -4.24
CA MET A 295 3.67 -4.34 -3.08
C MET A 295 4.66 -5.40 -2.62
N ASP A 296 5.33 -6.07 -3.55
CA ASP A 296 6.38 -7.03 -3.23
C ASP A 296 7.53 -6.37 -2.46
N SER A 297 8.01 -5.20 -2.92
CA SER A 297 9.05 -4.44 -2.22
C SER A 297 8.62 -4.03 -0.82
N ILE A 298 7.40 -3.50 -0.65
CA ILE A 298 6.87 -3.08 0.66
C ILE A 298 6.78 -4.28 1.61
N ASN A 299 6.31 -5.43 1.12
CA ASN A 299 6.24 -6.64 1.93
C ASN A 299 7.62 -7.09 2.39
N ILE A 300 8.59 -7.14 1.47
CA ILE A 300 9.97 -7.51 1.79
C ILE A 300 10.58 -6.56 2.83
N ILE A 301 10.43 -5.24 2.67
CA ILE A 301 10.95 -4.25 3.62
C ILE A 301 10.33 -4.43 5.01
N LYS A 302 9.03 -4.71 5.10
CA LYS A 302 8.33 -4.96 6.36
C LYS A 302 8.85 -6.19 7.10
N LEU A 303 9.30 -7.21 6.40
CA LEU A 303 9.92 -8.40 7.03
C LEU A 303 11.20 -8.03 7.78
N CYS A 304 11.96 -7.05 7.28
CA CYS A 304 13.18 -6.57 7.92
C CYS A 304 12.95 -5.86 9.27
N LYS A 305 11.69 -5.63 9.70
CA LYS A 305 11.36 -5.00 10.99
C LYS A 305 11.61 -5.93 12.19
N ASN A 306 11.48 -7.25 12.01
CA ASN A 306 11.15 -8.18 13.09
C ASN A 306 12.28 -9.12 13.56
N GLN A 307 13.56 -8.89 13.24
CA GLN A 307 14.58 -9.93 13.50
C GLN A 307 15.91 -9.43 14.11
N LYS A 308 16.66 -10.44 14.61
CA LYS A 308 17.81 -10.39 15.53
C LYS A 308 18.96 -9.48 15.06
N GLU A 309 19.68 -8.91 16.02
CA GLU A 309 20.80 -7.96 15.87
C GLU A 309 22.03 -8.49 15.10
N GLU A 310 22.02 -9.74 14.64
CA GLU A 310 23.18 -10.43 14.03
C GLU A 310 23.49 -9.96 12.58
N TYR A 311 22.54 -9.33 11.88
CA TYR A 311 22.71 -8.93 10.47
C TYR A 311 22.51 -7.42 10.29
N THR A 312 23.24 -6.85 9.32
CA THR A 312 22.93 -5.49 8.87
C THR A 312 21.60 -5.47 8.13
N LYS A 313 20.89 -4.33 8.13
CA LYS A 313 19.59 -4.19 7.45
C LYS A 313 19.67 -4.52 5.95
N ASP A 314 20.77 -4.20 5.30
CA ASP A 314 20.99 -4.50 3.88
C ASP A 314 21.13 -6.01 3.65
N GLN A 315 21.84 -6.73 4.54
CA GLN A 315 21.94 -8.19 4.52
C GLN A 315 20.57 -8.84 4.74
N MET A 316 19.79 -8.33 5.69
CA MET A 316 18.42 -8.80 5.93
C MET A 316 17.53 -8.60 4.70
N LEU A 317 17.62 -7.44 4.05
CA LEU A 317 16.87 -7.16 2.83
C LEU A 317 17.24 -8.16 1.74
N ALA A 318 18.52 -8.38 1.49
CA ALA A 318 19.00 -9.36 0.52
C ALA A 318 18.48 -10.78 0.82
N GLN A 319 18.51 -11.21 2.08
CA GLN A 319 17.97 -12.50 2.51
C GLN A 319 16.47 -12.61 2.29
N HIS A 320 15.68 -11.60 2.68
CA HIS A 320 14.23 -11.64 2.48
C HIS A 320 13.85 -11.53 1.00
N ILE A 321 14.61 -10.82 0.16
CA ILE A 321 14.46 -10.86 -1.30
C ILE A 321 14.63 -12.30 -1.80
N PHE A 322 15.69 -12.97 -1.36
CA PHE A 322 15.96 -14.36 -1.73
C PHE A 322 14.80 -15.28 -1.33
N ILE A 323 14.36 -15.22 -0.06
CA ILE A 323 13.26 -16.03 0.47
C ILE A 323 11.95 -15.77 -0.31
N TYR A 324 11.64 -14.49 -0.54
CA TYR A 324 10.41 -14.07 -1.19
C TYR A 324 10.29 -14.65 -2.61
N TYR A 325 11.38 -14.58 -3.38
CA TYR A 325 11.39 -14.99 -4.78
C TYR A 325 11.83 -16.44 -5.02
N TYR A 326 12.35 -17.16 -4.01
CA TYR A 326 12.92 -18.51 -4.14
C TYR A 326 12.07 -19.48 -4.99
N ASN A 327 10.75 -19.49 -4.77
CA ASN A 327 9.79 -20.35 -5.49
C ASN A 327 8.84 -19.59 -6.43
N LYS A 328 9.06 -18.30 -6.67
CA LYS A 328 8.17 -17.47 -7.51
C LYS A 328 8.70 -17.24 -8.92
N LEU A 329 10.00 -17.40 -9.14
CA LEU A 329 10.62 -17.14 -10.43
C LEU A 329 10.47 -18.37 -11.33
N GLU A 330 9.50 -18.33 -12.25
CA GLU A 330 9.34 -19.36 -13.28
C GLU A 330 10.67 -19.51 -14.05
N ASN A 331 11.23 -20.72 -14.07
CA ASN A 331 12.44 -21.09 -14.82
C ASN A 331 13.79 -20.53 -14.29
N ALA A 332 13.84 -19.94 -13.10
CA ALA A 332 15.11 -19.53 -12.48
C ALA A 332 15.60 -20.53 -11.43
N ASN A 333 16.84 -21.00 -11.58
CA ASN A 333 17.50 -21.71 -10.48
C ASN A 333 17.78 -20.72 -9.32
N PRO A 334 17.58 -21.09 -8.05
CA PRO A 334 17.98 -20.29 -6.88
C PRO A 334 19.39 -19.67 -6.97
N ASN A 335 20.35 -20.35 -7.60
CA ASN A 335 21.69 -19.82 -7.83
C ASN A 335 21.72 -18.56 -8.71
N LYS A 336 20.82 -18.45 -9.69
CA LYS A 336 20.67 -17.25 -10.52
C LYS A 336 20.17 -16.08 -9.67
N LEU A 337 19.22 -16.32 -8.76
CA LEU A 337 18.74 -15.29 -7.83
C LEU A 337 19.85 -14.83 -6.87
N LYS A 338 20.64 -15.77 -6.31
CA LYS A 338 21.82 -15.43 -5.49
C LYS A 338 22.82 -14.57 -6.25
N SER A 339 23.11 -14.92 -7.51
CA SER A 339 23.99 -14.12 -8.37
C SER A 339 23.44 -12.72 -8.61
N LEU A 340 22.14 -12.57 -8.88
CA LEU A 340 21.52 -11.27 -9.10
C LEU A 340 21.57 -10.40 -7.84
N ILE A 341 21.31 -10.98 -6.67
CA ILE A 341 21.43 -10.28 -5.39
C ILE A 341 22.87 -9.80 -5.17
N LYS A 342 23.86 -10.65 -5.44
CA LYS A 342 25.28 -10.27 -5.37
C LYS A 342 25.59 -9.13 -6.34
N THR A 343 25.07 -9.16 -7.56
CA THR A 343 25.31 -8.10 -8.56
C THR A 343 24.69 -6.76 -8.18
N PHE A 344 23.43 -6.75 -7.71
CA PHE A 344 22.72 -5.50 -7.42
C PHE A 344 23.08 -4.92 -6.05
N PHE A 345 23.24 -5.76 -5.02
CA PHE A 345 23.41 -5.31 -3.64
C PHE A 345 24.84 -5.52 -3.11
N ASN A 346 25.73 -6.17 -3.86
CA ASN A 346 27.07 -6.56 -3.41
C ASN A 346 27.06 -7.40 -2.12
N ILE A 347 26.02 -8.23 -1.96
CA ILE A 347 25.83 -9.10 -0.80
C ILE A 347 25.79 -10.55 -1.26
N GLU A 348 26.64 -11.38 -0.64
CA GLU A 348 26.55 -12.82 -0.79
C GLU A 348 25.53 -13.38 0.20
N ILE A 349 24.58 -14.16 -0.31
CA ILE A 349 23.66 -14.93 0.54
C ILE A 349 24.45 -16.12 1.09
N ASP A 350 24.92 -15.98 2.33
CA ASP A 350 25.71 -17.02 2.99
C ASP A 350 24.87 -18.30 3.14
N LYS A 351 25.49 -19.44 2.80
CA LYS A 351 24.90 -20.75 3.05
C LYS A 351 24.90 -21.06 4.54
N ARG A 352 25.75 -20.47 5.40
CA ARG A 352 25.84 -20.83 6.82
C ARG A 352 24.63 -20.41 7.69
N LEU A 353 23.74 -19.58 7.16
CA LEU A 353 22.47 -19.19 7.80
C LEU A 353 21.53 -20.36 8.16
N PHE A 354 21.79 -21.55 7.61
CA PHE A 354 20.94 -22.72 7.70
C PHE A 354 21.45 -23.78 8.72
N PHE A 355 22.58 -23.53 9.40
CA PHE A 355 23.50 -24.62 9.73
C PHE A 355 23.57 -25.10 11.19
N GLU A 356 23.70 -26.43 11.24
CA GLU A 356 24.15 -27.34 12.30
C GLU A 356 23.09 -27.90 13.27
N ASP A 357 22.50 -27.12 14.19
CA ASP A 357 21.59 -27.71 15.19
C ASP A 357 20.31 -28.33 14.60
N GLN A 358 19.85 -27.83 13.45
CA GLN A 358 18.70 -28.39 12.74
C GLN A 358 19.08 -29.42 11.67
N ALA A 359 20.33 -29.43 11.20
CA ALA A 359 20.75 -30.36 10.15
C ALA A 359 20.77 -31.81 10.66
N ASN A 360 21.28 -32.03 11.87
CA ASN A 360 21.30 -33.37 12.48
C ASN A 360 19.89 -33.87 12.78
N ARG A 361 19.02 -32.99 13.33
CA ARG A 361 17.60 -33.30 13.54
C ARG A 361 16.87 -33.62 12.24
N LEU A 362 17.12 -32.86 11.17
CA LEU A 362 16.54 -33.13 9.86
C LEU A 362 17.02 -34.48 9.30
N LYS A 363 18.30 -34.83 9.47
CA LYS A 363 18.81 -36.16 9.09
C LYS A 363 18.10 -37.29 9.85
N GLU A 364 17.93 -37.15 11.16
CA GLU A 364 17.21 -38.13 11.99
C GLU A 364 15.75 -38.28 11.55
N GLU A 365 15.04 -37.18 11.30
CA GLU A 365 13.64 -37.22 10.84
C GLU A 365 13.50 -37.83 9.43
N LEU A 366 14.42 -37.51 8.51
CA LEU A 366 14.44 -38.14 7.19
C LEU A 366 14.67 -39.66 7.29
N GLN A 367 15.53 -40.10 8.20
CA GLN A 367 15.76 -41.54 8.43
C GLN A 367 14.52 -42.25 8.98
N LYS A 368 13.76 -41.63 9.90
CA LYS A 368 12.49 -42.17 10.40
C LYS A 368 11.46 -42.36 9.29
N GLU A 369 11.49 -41.48 8.30
CA GLU A 369 10.63 -41.51 7.12
C GLU A 369 11.19 -42.38 5.98
N TYR A 370 12.29 -43.10 6.21
CA TYR A 370 13.01 -43.92 5.23
C TYR A 370 13.45 -43.16 3.97
N ILE A 371 13.75 -41.86 4.12
CA ILE A 371 14.24 -40.99 3.04
C ILE A 371 15.76 -40.87 3.14
N PHE A 372 16.46 -41.34 2.11
CA PHE A 372 17.92 -41.25 2.01
C PHE A 372 18.28 -40.32 0.84
N LEU A 373 18.84 -39.16 1.16
CA LEU A 373 19.26 -38.16 0.18
C LEU A 373 20.77 -38.16 0.03
N LYS A 374 21.27 -38.01 -1.21
CA LYS A 374 22.67 -37.66 -1.47
C LYS A 374 22.94 -36.23 -0.95
N ASP A 375 24.19 -35.91 -0.64
CA ASP A 375 24.57 -34.62 -0.03
C ASP A 375 23.97 -33.40 -0.74
N ASP A 376 24.11 -33.31 -2.07
CA ASP A 376 23.56 -32.18 -2.85
C ASP A 376 22.04 -32.04 -2.72
N LEU A 377 21.32 -33.17 -2.69
CA LEU A 377 19.87 -33.20 -2.53
C LEU A 377 19.46 -32.92 -1.09
N PHE A 378 20.25 -33.37 -0.12
CA PHE A 378 20.04 -33.07 1.29
C PHE A 378 20.17 -31.56 1.54
N TYR A 379 21.21 -30.91 1.02
CA TYR A 379 21.38 -29.47 1.16
C TYR A 379 20.25 -28.68 0.52
N LYS A 380 19.77 -29.12 -0.65
CA LYS A 380 18.59 -28.52 -1.28
C LYS A 380 17.34 -28.70 -0.42
N TYR A 381 17.10 -29.90 0.09
CA TYR A 381 15.94 -30.18 0.94
C TYR A 381 15.95 -29.36 2.24
N GLN A 382 17.12 -29.20 2.83
CA GLN A 382 17.33 -28.33 3.99
C GLN A 382 17.00 -26.87 3.67
N GLU A 383 17.47 -26.36 2.53
CA GLU A 383 17.13 -25.02 2.05
C GLU A 383 15.61 -24.88 1.86
N ASP A 384 14.95 -25.84 1.21
CA ASP A 384 13.50 -25.86 1.01
C ASP A 384 12.70 -25.81 2.34
N ILE A 385 13.11 -26.60 3.34
CA ILE A 385 12.49 -26.61 4.68
C ILE A 385 12.67 -25.27 5.40
N TYR A 386 13.85 -24.66 5.30
CA TYR A 386 14.10 -23.34 5.88
C TYR A 386 13.26 -22.25 5.22
N ILE A 387 13.20 -22.23 3.89
CA ILE A 387 12.38 -21.27 3.13
C ILE A 387 10.90 -21.42 3.50
N LEU A 388 10.43 -22.66 3.68
CA LEU A 388 9.08 -22.94 4.16
C LEU A 388 8.85 -22.38 5.58
N ASN A 389 9.80 -22.59 6.49
CA ASN A 389 9.73 -22.05 7.85
C ASN A 389 9.60 -20.52 7.86
N GLU A 390 10.46 -19.83 7.12
CA GLU A 390 10.46 -18.38 7.06
C GLU A 390 9.15 -17.85 6.43
N LYS A 391 8.61 -18.53 5.41
CA LYS A 391 7.32 -18.13 4.82
C LYS A 391 6.16 -18.33 5.78
N LEU A 392 6.08 -19.48 6.46
CA LEU A 392 4.98 -19.77 7.38
C LEU A 392 4.98 -18.89 8.63
N ASN A 393 6.15 -18.44 9.10
CA ASN A 393 6.24 -17.50 10.21
C ASN A 393 5.82 -16.07 9.85
N ASN A 394 5.87 -15.72 8.56
CA ASN A 394 5.68 -14.34 8.09
C ASN A 394 4.36 -14.13 7.30
N ASP A 395 3.80 -15.19 6.71
CA ASP A 395 2.56 -15.15 5.94
C ASP A 395 1.37 -15.68 6.75
N PHE A 396 0.20 -15.06 6.58
CA PHE A 396 -1.05 -15.58 7.15
C PHE A 396 -1.48 -16.90 6.48
N ILE A 397 -1.24 -17.04 5.17
CA ILE A 397 -1.52 -18.22 4.36
C ILE A 397 -0.37 -18.40 3.36
N SER A 398 0.19 -19.61 3.28
CA SER A 398 1.13 -19.99 2.22
C SER A 398 0.56 -21.15 1.39
N ILE A 399 0.77 -21.12 0.08
CA ILE A 399 0.29 -22.16 -0.85
C ILE A 399 1.47 -22.92 -1.44
N LEU A 400 1.45 -24.24 -1.32
CA LEU A 400 2.47 -25.14 -1.86
C LEU A 400 1.97 -25.82 -3.14
N TYR A 401 2.51 -25.41 -4.29
CA TYR A 401 2.20 -25.99 -5.60
C TYR A 401 3.15 -27.13 -5.98
N GLY A 402 2.67 -28.06 -6.79
CA GLY A 402 3.48 -29.13 -7.39
C GLY A 402 2.63 -30.32 -7.80
N ASN A 403 3.21 -31.23 -8.57
CA ASN A 403 2.52 -32.43 -9.03
C ASN A 403 2.09 -33.32 -7.85
N PRO A 404 1.03 -34.15 -8.02
CA PRO A 404 0.74 -35.22 -7.09
C PRO A 404 1.96 -36.14 -6.90
N PHE A 405 2.09 -36.73 -5.70
CA PHE A 405 3.09 -37.75 -5.37
C PHE A 405 4.57 -37.34 -5.36
N ILE A 406 4.92 -36.06 -5.51
CA ILE A 406 6.33 -35.59 -5.44
C ILE A 406 6.85 -35.36 -3.99
N GLY A 407 6.16 -35.88 -2.97
CA GLY A 407 6.60 -35.77 -1.57
C GLY A 407 6.19 -34.49 -0.82
N LYS A 408 5.30 -33.65 -1.38
CA LYS A 408 4.79 -32.42 -0.72
C LYS A 408 4.22 -32.68 0.67
N SER A 409 3.33 -33.66 0.80
CA SER A 409 2.71 -33.99 2.10
C SER A 409 3.74 -34.51 3.11
N THR A 410 4.73 -35.27 2.63
CA THR A 410 5.83 -35.79 3.45
C THR A 410 6.72 -34.65 3.95
N MET A 411 7.03 -33.67 3.11
CA MET A 411 7.77 -32.46 3.50
C MET A 411 7.03 -31.67 4.60
N LEU A 412 5.71 -31.48 4.47
CA LEU A 412 4.91 -30.81 5.49
C LEU A 412 4.86 -31.59 6.81
N ARG A 413 4.84 -32.93 6.75
CA ARG A 413 4.90 -33.79 7.94
C ARG A 413 6.24 -33.66 8.66
N ILE A 414 7.35 -33.74 7.93
CA ILE A 414 8.71 -33.54 8.48
C ILE A 414 8.85 -32.14 9.08
N TYR A 415 8.38 -31.11 8.37
CA TYR A 415 8.36 -29.74 8.88
C TYR A 415 7.61 -29.64 10.23
N ASN A 416 6.44 -30.25 10.35
CA ASN A 416 5.67 -30.23 11.60
C ASN A 416 6.38 -30.88 12.77
N THR A 417 7.07 -32.00 12.53
CA THR A 417 7.85 -32.67 13.56
C THR A 417 9.05 -31.82 13.98
N LEU A 418 9.70 -31.13 13.05
CA LEU A 418 10.84 -30.27 13.34
C LEU A 418 10.48 -29.00 14.11
N TYR A 419 9.29 -28.42 13.86
CA TYR A 419 8.89 -27.11 14.40
C TYR A 419 7.66 -27.14 15.33
N ASN A 420 7.29 -28.31 15.86
CA ASN A 420 6.24 -28.50 16.88
C ASN A 420 4.84 -27.95 16.50
N TYR A 421 4.31 -28.33 15.33
CA TYR A 421 2.89 -28.14 14.95
C TYR A 421 2.29 -26.72 15.12
N LYS A 422 3.04 -25.66 14.82
CA LYS A 422 2.50 -24.30 14.92
C LYS A 422 1.42 -23.95 13.89
N HIS A 423 1.36 -24.68 12.78
CA HIS A 423 0.54 -24.32 11.61
C HIS A 423 -0.46 -25.42 11.24
N LYS A 424 -1.65 -25.01 10.76
CA LYS A 424 -2.67 -25.92 10.20
C LYS A 424 -2.51 -26.01 8.69
N PHE A 425 -2.61 -27.21 8.13
CA PHE A 425 -2.51 -27.45 6.69
C PHE A 425 -3.87 -27.83 6.11
N ILE A 426 -4.25 -27.16 5.02
CA ILE A 426 -5.46 -27.46 4.26
C ILE A 426 -5.00 -27.97 2.89
N TYR A 427 -5.44 -29.18 2.54
CA TYR A 427 -5.18 -29.75 1.23
C TYR A 427 -6.27 -29.32 0.27
N LEU A 428 -5.91 -28.50 -0.71
CA LEU A 428 -6.78 -28.16 -1.82
C LEU A 428 -6.57 -29.20 -2.93
N PRO A 429 -7.63 -29.90 -3.39
CA PRO A 429 -7.52 -30.70 -4.60
C PRO A 429 -7.12 -29.81 -5.78
N PRO A 430 -6.40 -30.34 -6.79
CA PRO A 430 -6.04 -29.54 -7.96
C PRO A 430 -7.33 -28.96 -8.58
N PRO A 431 -7.33 -27.69 -9.01
CA PRO A 431 -8.45 -27.15 -9.75
C PRO A 431 -8.69 -28.05 -10.96
N ILE A 432 -9.92 -28.56 -11.08
CA ILE A 432 -10.37 -29.24 -12.29
C ILE A 432 -10.50 -28.11 -13.32
N TRP A 433 -9.58 -28.07 -14.29
CA TRP A 433 -9.62 -27.13 -15.40
C TRP A 433 -10.54 -27.66 -16.50
#